data_AF-A0A920SBK3-F1
#
_entry.id   AF-A0A920SBK3-F1
#
_cell.length_a   1.000
_cell.length_b   1.000
_cell.length_c   1.000
_cell.angle_alpha   90.00
_cell.angle_beta   90.00
_cell.angle_gamma   90.00
#
_symmetry.space_group_name_H-M   'P 1'
#
loop_
_entity.id
_entity.type
_entity.pdbx_description
1 polymer ?
#
loop_
_entity_poly.entity_id
_entity_poly.type
_entity_poly.pdbx_seq_one_letter_code
_entity_poly.pdbx_strand_id
1 'polypeptide(L)' 'MAAGTIHTDFTRGFIRAEVIAYEDLIRCGSLAQGRKEGVLRSEGKTYEVKDGDVINFLINT' A
#
# COMPACT_ATOMS: atom_id res chain seq x y z
N MET A 1 9.31 -0.69 13.41
CA MET A 1 8.87 -2.10 13.46
C MET A 1 7.38 -2.16 13.14
N ALA A 2 7.02 -2.17 11.85
CA ALA A 2 5.64 -2.35 11.39
C ALA A 2 5.56 -3.42 10.28
N ALA A 3 6.62 -3.57 9.50
CA ALA A 3 6.78 -4.65 8.52
C ALA A 3 6.86 -6.05 9.16
N GLY A 4 7.38 -6.19 10.39
CA GLY A 4 7.61 -7.47 11.06
C GLY A 4 6.34 -8.20 11.52
N THR A 5 5.31 -7.46 11.95
CA THR A 5 4.05 -8.05 12.46
C THR A 5 3.15 -8.55 11.33
N ILE A 6 3.27 -7.99 10.14
CA ILE A 6 2.55 -8.43 8.93
C ILE A 6 3.35 -9.55 8.21
N HIS A 7 4.66 -9.67 8.46
CA HIS A 7 5.56 -10.49 7.64
C HIS A 7 5.33 -12.01 7.73
N THR A 8 4.79 -12.52 8.84
CA THR A 8 4.64 -13.97 9.05
C THR A 8 3.42 -14.57 8.36
N ASP A 9 2.33 -13.81 8.18
CA ASP A 9 1.08 -14.34 7.63
C ASP A 9 0.91 -14.08 6.12
N PHE A 10 1.64 -13.12 5.54
CA PHE A 10 1.47 -12.70 4.14
C PHE A 10 2.46 -13.34 3.15
N THR A 11 3.35 -14.21 3.61
CA THR A 11 4.49 -14.66 2.81
C THR A 11 4.12 -15.60 1.67
N ARG A 12 3.00 -16.34 1.77
CA ARG A 12 2.58 -17.35 0.79
C ARG A 12 1.78 -16.83 -0.41
N GLY A 13 1.16 -15.65 -0.31
CA GLY A 13 0.23 -15.15 -1.33
C GLY A 13 0.41 -13.69 -1.74
N PHE A 14 1.37 -12.95 -1.16
CA PHE A 14 1.56 -11.54 -1.50
C PHE A 14 1.92 -11.36 -2.98
N ILE A 15 1.13 -10.55 -3.69
CA ILE A 15 1.40 -10.10 -5.06
C ILE A 15 2.10 -8.74 -5.01
N ARG A 16 1.44 -7.73 -4.42
CA ARG A 16 1.92 -6.35 -4.34
C ARG A 16 1.14 -5.54 -3.31
N ALA A 17 1.73 -4.45 -2.84
CA ALA A 17 1.06 -3.44 -2.02
C ALA A 17 0.87 -2.15 -2.83
N GLU A 18 -0.34 -1.62 -2.88
CA GLU A 18 -0.59 -0.28 -3.43
C GLU A 18 -0.58 0.73 -2.27
N VAL A 19 0.34 1.69 -2.31
CA VAL A 19 0.59 2.66 -1.25
C VAL A 19 0.24 4.06 -1.74
N ILE A 20 -0.54 4.79 -0.96
CA ILE A 20 -0.87 6.20 -1.18
C ILE A 20 -0.75 6.96 0.14
N ALA A 21 -0.24 8.18 0.10
CA ALA A 21 -0.23 9.02 1.30
C ALA A 21 -1.68 9.40 1.67
N TYR A 22 -1.98 9.49 2.96
CA TYR A 22 -3.30 9.88 3.44
C TYR A 22 -3.74 11.25 2.87
N GLU A 23 -2.82 12.21 2.82
CA GLU A 23 -3.06 13.54 2.26
C GLU A 23 -3.47 13.47 0.79
N ASP A 24 -2.77 12.66 0.00
CA ASP A 24 -3.08 12.43 -1.41
C ASP A 24 -4.40 11.69 -1.58
N LEU A 25 -4.72 10.72 -0.72
CA LEU A 25 -6.00 10.03 -0.74
C LEU A 25 -7.17 10.99 -0.47
N ILE A 26 -7.03 11.87 0.51
CA ILE A 26 -8.03 12.90 0.82
C ILE A 26 -8.14 13.92 -0.32
N ARG A 27 -7.01 14.36 -0.89
CA ARG A 27 -6.98 15.29 -2.02
C ARG A 27 -7.63 14.71 -3.27
N CYS A 28 -7.34 13.45 -3.58
CA CYS A 28 -7.88 12.74 -4.74
C CYS A 28 -9.32 12.25 -4.52
N GLY A 29 -9.78 12.12 -3.28
CA GLY A 29 -11.11 11.64 -2.89
C GLY A 29 -11.35 10.14 -3.11
N SER A 30 -10.52 9.46 -3.90
CA SER A 30 -10.56 8.01 -4.07
C SER A 30 -9.23 7.44 -4.57
N LEU A 31 -9.00 6.14 -4.31
CA LEU A 31 -7.84 5.40 -4.81
C LEU A 31 -7.79 5.37 -6.35
N ALA A 32 -8.95 5.29 -7.01
CA ALA A 32 -9.04 5.30 -8.46
C ALA A 32 -8.56 6.63 -9.06
N GLN A 33 -8.88 7.75 -8.40
CA GLN A 33 -8.41 9.07 -8.77
C GLN A 33 -6.91 9.21 -8.49
N GLY A 34 -6.44 8.74 -7.33
CA GLY A 34 -5.01 8.74 -6.99
C GLY A 34 -4.15 7.91 -7.96
N ARG A 35 -4.70 6.82 -8.49
CA ARG A 35 -4.07 6.05 -9.58
C ARG A 35 -3.98 6.85 -10.88
N LYS A 36 -5.00 7.65 -11.21
CA LYS A 36 -4.99 8.50 -12.40
C LYS A 36 -4.04 9.69 -12.27
N GLU A 37 -3.91 10.25 -11.07
CA GLU A 37 -2.97 11.34 -10.78
C GLU A 37 -1.51 10.86 -10.61
N GLY A 38 -1.29 9.54 -10.52
CA GLY A 38 0.05 8.96 -10.37
C GLY A 38 0.61 9.02 -8.95
N VAL A 39 -0.22 9.36 -7.95
CA VAL A 39 0.16 9.39 -6.53
C VAL A 39 0.07 8.00 -5.88
N LEU A 40 -0.68 7.07 -6.47
CA LEU A 40 -0.73 5.67 -6.04
C LEU A 40 0.54 4.93 -6.50
N ARG A 41 1.34 4.47 -5.54
CA ARG A 41 2.58 3.72 -5.77
C ARG A 41 2.34 2.22 -5.62
N SER A 42 2.99 1.41 -6.45
CA SER A 42 2.99 -0.05 -6.29
C SER A 42 4.32 -0.47 -5.69
N GLU A 43 4.25 -1.01 -4.49
CA GLU A 43 5.38 -1.33 -3.65
C GLU A 43 5.47 -2.85 -3.39
N GLY A 44 6.72 -3.31 -3.31
CA GLY A 44 7.04 -4.72 -3.13
C GLY A 44 7.12 -5.13 -1.65
N LYS A 45 7.57 -6.36 -1.40
CA LYS A 45 7.71 -6.95 -0.05
C LYS A 45 8.70 -6.21 0.85
N THR A 46 9.55 -5.36 0.28
CA THR A 46 10.64 -4.64 0.96
C THR A 46 10.28 -3.20 1.31
N TYR A 47 9.03 -2.77 1.07
CA TYR A 47 8.64 -1.40 1.35
C TYR A 47 8.51 -1.14 2.85
N GLU A 48 9.18 -0.08 3.30
CA GLU A 48 9.04 0.42 4.66
C GLU A 48 7.84 1.35 4.74
N VAL A 49 6.80 0.87 5.43
CA VAL A 49 5.59 1.65 5.71
C VAL A 49 5.95 2.88 6.53
N LYS A 50 5.50 4.05 6.05
CA LYS A 50 5.63 5.31 6.78
C LYS A 50 4.32 5.65 7.47
N ASP A 51 4.43 6.44 8.54
CA ASP A 51 3.25 6.99 9.21
C ASP A 51 2.46 7.86 8.22
N GLY A 52 1.14 7.68 8.20
CA GLY A 52 0.26 8.35 7.23
C GLY A 52 0.17 7.68 5.86
N ASP A 53 0.82 6.54 5.62
CA ASP A 53 0.57 5.74 4.42
C ASP A 53 -0.72 4.93 4.55
N VAL A 54 -1.55 4.98 3.51
CA VAL A 54 -2.68 4.07 3.32
C VAL A 54 -2.26 2.99 2.33
N ILE A 55 -2.35 1.73 2.74
CA ILE A 55 -1.84 0.59 1.99
C ILE A 55 -2.96 -0.40 1.68
N ASN A 56 -3.10 -0.74 0.39
CA ASN A 56 -3.97 -1.79 -0.09
C ASN A 56 -3.13 -3.01 -0.50
N PHE A 57 -3.25 -4.11 0.25
CA PHE A 57 -2.50 -5.34 -0.02
C PHE A 57 -3.26 -6.24 -0.99
N LEU A 58 -2.66 -6.56 -2.14
CA LEU A 58 -3.18 -7.58 -3.04
C LEU A 58 -2.53 -8.93 -2.73
N ILE A 59 -3.36 -9.87 -2.31
CA ILE A 59 -2.98 -11.26 -2.00
C ILE A 59 -3.74 -12.17 -2.97
N ASN A 60 -3.05 -13.18 -3.51
CA ASN A 60 -3.73 -14.29 -4.18
C ASN A 60 -4.19 -15.30 -3.12
N THR A 61 -5.46 -15.69 -3.16
CA THR A 61 -6.01 -16.82 -2.40
C THR A 61 -5.52 -18.14 -2.98
#